data_AF-A3Z179-F1
#
_entry.id   AF-A3Z179-F1
#
_cell.length_a   1.000
_cell.length_b   1.000
_cell.length_c   1.000
_cell.angle_alpha   90.00
_cell.angle_beta   90.00
_cell.angle_gamma   90.00
#
_symmetry.space_group_name_H-M   'P 1'
#
loop_
_entity.id
_entity.type
_entity.pdbx_description
1 polymer ?
#
loop_
_entity_poly.entity_id
_entity_poly.type
_entity_poly.pdbx_seq_one_letter_code
_entity_poly.pdbx_strand_id
1 'polypeptide(L)'
;MSATTAPTESSPSTGDRLEYCRQACFEALERGDWLMAVQQQAQLRQMVEDVVSFRSDLSNELWSLYAGVMNTTLARLHPVLITTAEPALQALPRAEICWQLLQLLGEHRALPVVAPEWLAVLEQQLVQDGAQYWLELVDERAEAAGRALALYERLAALHDPCPDWVRLRCEQLRAIKPAEQAPLPDPLPVEPPSIAEQVHGWLDCHGGEQGVMRLGLIFVPDQSPVSRDPRRLDLNLAPLLRTDEDPETAMAAFLEPLQELEHGTPLEVREPCSHLYESLGYLWRLGQDLDLEQYALLNKAAASWSRMTGPGCLGGKLLPSSLPALKLAQQPLLVQLDATELALMQSVVYDPASLEPALAVLRREHLNEAFWREQSPDWWFRPTQAVESLRRFQRDQGFYAGSAAPMESLECWSRGALACLSEGTLWSETPGWPSDPSAGWFMLPISQAITRAGGRVPELFRGPDPLEFYPLMAGQEVVYVGPLAEAVERHHHSGSSFQLFHDRHIDPFGLRCLPMPRSLHPQRPHGSFEESLEVMLEEVERLHQKRPFALVLVAAGAYRLPLCQEIRRRYGVTCLALGAQVHQLFGVERAGEPSWRALQRRPEHWRSIDPSG
;
A
#
# COMPACT_ATOMS: atom_id res chain seq x y z
N MET A 1 -22.27 45.86 69.85
CA MET A 1 -21.05 45.55 69.07
C MET A 1 -21.02 44.06 68.88
N SER A 2 -21.53 43.56 67.75
CA SER A 2 -21.48 42.13 67.40
C SER A 2 -20.49 42.00 66.25
N ALA A 3 -19.41 41.25 66.49
CA ALA A 3 -18.35 41.02 65.53
C ALA A 3 -18.74 39.86 64.60
N THR A 4 -18.68 40.14 63.30
CA THR A 4 -18.88 39.17 62.21
C THR A 4 -17.58 38.39 62.01
N THR A 5 -17.59 37.10 62.32
CA THR A 5 -16.50 36.15 61.97
C THR A 5 -16.63 35.75 60.50
N ALA A 6 -15.59 36.04 59.71
CA ALA A 6 -15.47 35.62 58.32
C ALA A 6 -15.28 34.09 58.22
N PRO A 7 -15.83 33.42 57.19
CA PRO A 7 -15.67 31.99 57.00
C PRO A 7 -14.22 31.66 56.59
N THR A 8 -13.61 30.71 57.29
CA THR A 8 -12.36 30.05 56.91
C THR A 8 -12.56 29.29 55.60
N GLU A 9 -11.93 29.75 54.51
CA GLU A 9 -11.83 29.02 53.25
C GLU A 9 -11.11 27.69 53.48
N SER A 10 -11.80 26.58 53.27
CA SER A 10 -11.20 25.25 53.27
C SER A 10 -10.37 25.07 52.01
N SER A 11 -9.06 24.83 52.15
CA SER A 11 -8.19 24.51 51.02
C SER A 11 -8.74 23.30 50.24
N PRO A 12 -8.73 23.33 48.90
CA PRO A 12 -9.25 22.25 48.07
C PRO A 12 -8.49 20.94 48.35
N SER A 13 -9.19 19.81 48.28
CA SER A 13 -8.57 18.51 48.51
C SER A 13 -7.56 18.19 47.41
N THR A 14 -6.59 17.32 47.69
CA THR A 14 -5.59 16.89 46.70
C THR A 14 -6.24 16.26 45.45
N GLY A 15 -7.35 15.53 45.63
CA GLY A 15 -8.14 15.00 44.53
C GLY A 15 -8.76 16.09 43.67
N ASP A 16 -9.32 17.14 44.29
CA ASP A 16 -9.88 18.28 43.55
C ASP A 16 -8.82 19.01 42.73
N ARG A 17 -7.60 19.11 43.26
CA ARG A 17 -6.47 19.74 42.54
C ARG A 17 -6.02 18.90 41.33
N LEU A 18 -5.93 17.57 41.47
CA LEU A 18 -5.57 16.68 40.36
C LEU A 18 -6.61 16.73 39.25
N GLU A 19 -7.89 16.68 39.62
CA GLU A 19 -9.00 16.80 38.67
C GLU A 19 -9.01 18.16 37.98
N TYR A 20 -8.74 19.24 38.72
CA TYR A 20 -8.59 20.57 38.15
C TYR A 20 -7.46 20.66 37.12
N CYS A 21 -6.28 20.13 37.40
CA CYS A 21 -5.17 20.13 36.44
C CYS A 21 -5.47 19.27 35.20
N ARG A 22 -6.14 18.13 35.39
CA ARG A 22 -6.62 17.30 34.27
C ARG A 22 -7.59 18.09 33.38
N GLN A 23 -8.58 18.72 33.98
CA GLN A 23 -9.60 19.50 33.29
C GLN A 23 -8.97 20.71 32.57
N ALA A 24 -8.04 21.41 33.22
CA ALA A 24 -7.31 22.54 32.64
C ALA A 24 -6.47 22.13 31.42
N CYS A 25 -5.85 20.94 31.45
CA CYS A 25 -5.15 20.37 30.30
C CYS A 25 -6.11 20.15 29.11
N PHE A 26 -7.26 19.52 29.34
CA PHE A 26 -8.25 19.29 28.28
C PHE A 26 -8.86 20.58 27.73
N GLU A 27 -9.16 21.56 28.59
CA GLU A 27 -9.64 22.87 28.16
C GLU A 27 -8.60 23.65 27.34
N ALA A 28 -7.31 23.47 27.63
CA ALA A 28 -6.25 24.03 26.80
C ALA A 28 -6.19 23.37 25.42
N LEU A 29 -6.30 22.04 25.36
CA LEU A 29 -6.36 21.29 24.10
C LEU A 29 -7.59 21.66 23.24
N GLU A 30 -8.74 21.89 23.87
CA GLU A 30 -9.97 22.29 23.15
C GLU A 30 -9.89 23.71 22.59
N ARG A 31 -9.20 24.61 23.28
CA ARG A 31 -8.96 25.98 22.81
C ARG A 31 -7.81 26.10 21.80
N GLY A 32 -7.09 25.01 21.53
CA GLY A 32 -5.89 25.03 20.69
C GLY A 32 -4.70 25.74 21.35
N ASP A 33 -4.70 25.88 22.67
CA ASP A 33 -3.56 26.41 23.44
C ASP A 33 -2.60 25.25 23.79
N TRP A 34 -1.88 24.80 22.76
CA TRP A 34 -1.04 23.61 22.81
C TRP A 34 0.07 23.70 23.84
N LEU A 35 0.71 24.86 23.98
CA LEU A 35 1.79 25.06 24.94
C LEU A 35 1.27 25.00 26.39
N MET A 36 0.12 25.63 26.66
CA MET A 36 -0.53 25.53 27.96
C MET A 36 -0.92 24.09 28.29
N ALA A 37 -1.43 23.32 27.32
CA ALA A 37 -1.76 21.91 27.54
C ALA A 37 -0.53 21.11 28.02
N VAL A 38 0.61 21.28 27.36
CA VAL A 38 1.89 20.63 27.73
C VAL A 38 2.35 21.06 29.13
N GLN A 39 2.22 22.35 29.48
CA GLN A 39 2.55 22.86 30.81
C GLN A 39 1.64 22.31 31.90
N GLN A 40 0.33 22.24 31.66
CA GLN A 40 -0.63 21.64 32.59
C GLN A 40 -0.34 20.15 32.80
N GLN A 41 0.15 19.48 31.76
CA GLN A 41 0.55 18.10 31.86
C GLN A 41 1.79 17.90 32.75
N ALA A 42 2.81 18.75 32.61
CA ALA A 42 3.98 18.74 33.50
C ALA A 42 3.57 18.99 34.97
N GLN A 43 2.64 19.93 35.19
CA GLN A 43 2.10 20.20 36.52
C GLN A 43 1.34 19.00 37.09
N LEU A 44 0.51 18.33 36.26
CA LEU A 44 -0.21 17.13 36.66
C LEU A 44 0.77 16.01 37.08
N ARG A 45 1.87 15.82 36.35
CA ARG A 45 2.92 14.86 36.71
C ARG A 45 3.47 15.15 38.11
N GLN A 46 3.93 16.38 38.34
CA GLN A 46 4.51 16.77 39.64
C GLN A 46 3.53 16.50 40.78
N MET A 47 2.25 16.80 40.57
CA MET A 47 1.24 16.54 41.58
C MET A 47 1.03 15.05 41.83
N VAL A 48 1.04 14.21 40.79
CA VAL A 48 0.99 12.75 40.93
C VAL A 48 2.20 12.26 41.71
N GLU A 49 3.41 12.73 41.41
CA GLU A 49 4.63 12.39 42.16
C GLU A 49 4.51 12.74 43.63
N ASP A 50 4.06 13.96 43.92
CA ASP A 50 3.84 14.42 45.29
C ASP A 50 2.85 13.49 46.00
N VAL A 51 1.70 13.18 45.40
CA VAL A 51 0.70 12.29 46.02
C VAL A 51 1.25 10.88 46.24
N VAL A 52 1.90 10.29 45.23
CA VAL A 52 2.44 8.93 45.30
C VAL A 52 3.53 8.83 46.37
N SER A 53 4.32 9.89 46.59
CA SER A 53 5.32 9.93 47.66
C SER A 53 4.71 9.82 49.07
N PHE A 54 3.47 10.31 49.26
CA PHE A 54 2.74 10.21 50.54
C PHE A 54 1.77 9.02 50.60
N ARG A 55 1.32 8.50 49.46
CA ARG A 55 0.28 7.48 49.31
C ARG A 55 0.66 6.45 48.25
N SER A 56 1.66 5.62 48.57
CA SER A 56 2.15 4.58 47.67
C SER A 56 1.09 3.55 47.29
N ASP A 57 0.03 3.39 48.10
CA ASP A 57 -1.11 2.52 47.83
C ASP A 57 -1.91 2.93 46.58
N LEU A 58 -1.84 4.20 46.19
CA LEU A 58 -2.53 4.74 45.00
C LEU A 58 -1.62 4.86 43.77
N SER A 59 -0.36 4.42 43.86
CA SER A 59 0.67 4.60 42.82
C SER A 59 0.19 4.16 41.42
N ASN A 60 -0.28 2.92 41.30
CA ASN A 60 -0.68 2.37 40.01
C ASN A 60 -1.88 3.12 39.39
N GLU A 61 -2.86 3.50 40.21
CA GLU A 61 -4.06 4.21 39.75
C GLU A 61 -3.70 5.61 39.24
N LEU A 62 -2.91 6.37 40.01
CA LEU A 62 -2.53 7.74 39.66
C LEU A 62 -1.59 7.79 38.46
N TRP A 63 -0.64 6.86 38.35
CA TRP A 63 0.23 6.77 37.18
C TRP A 63 -0.51 6.34 35.92
N SER A 64 -1.50 5.44 36.05
CA SER A 64 -2.38 5.07 34.93
C SER A 64 -3.24 6.25 34.48
N LEU A 65 -3.76 7.05 35.41
CA LEU A 65 -4.51 8.27 35.10
C LEU A 65 -3.63 9.30 34.36
N TYR A 66 -2.42 9.54 34.86
CA TYR A 66 -1.45 10.42 34.18
C TYR A 66 -1.11 9.93 32.77
N ALA A 67 -0.84 8.63 32.61
CA ALA A 67 -0.55 8.04 31.30
C ALA A 67 -1.73 8.21 30.32
N GLY A 68 -2.98 8.09 30.79
CA GLY A 68 -4.17 8.36 29.98
C GLY A 68 -4.25 9.81 29.48
N VAL A 69 -3.93 10.78 30.33
CA VAL A 69 -3.90 12.22 29.96
C VAL A 69 -2.75 12.49 28.98
N MET A 70 -1.56 11.91 29.21
CA MET A 70 -0.42 12.00 28.30
C MET A 70 -0.77 11.47 26.91
N ASN A 71 -1.32 10.26 26.83
CA ASN A 71 -1.69 9.65 25.54
C ASN A 71 -2.71 10.50 24.78
N THR A 72 -3.72 11.04 25.48
CA THR A 72 -4.73 11.92 24.87
C THR A 72 -4.11 13.21 24.35
N THR A 73 -3.19 13.79 25.11
CA THR A 73 -2.49 15.03 24.76
C THR A 73 -1.61 14.83 23.54
N LEU A 74 -0.80 13.76 23.51
CA LEU A 74 0.05 13.40 22.38
C LEU A 74 -0.76 13.13 21.12
N ALA A 75 -1.86 12.37 21.22
CA ALA A 75 -2.74 12.07 20.08
C ALA A 75 -3.36 13.34 19.45
N ARG A 76 -3.66 14.36 20.25
CA ARG A 76 -4.19 15.64 19.74
C ARG A 76 -3.10 16.58 19.21
N LEU A 77 -1.90 16.57 19.80
CA LEU A 77 -0.78 17.40 19.37
C LEU A 77 -0.12 16.88 18.09
N HIS A 78 -0.11 15.57 17.88
CA HIS A 78 0.59 14.93 16.77
C HIS A 78 0.18 15.48 15.39
N PRO A 79 -1.12 15.58 15.02
CA PRO A 79 -1.50 16.21 13.76
C PRO A 79 -1.06 17.67 13.66
N VAL A 80 -1.12 18.43 14.76
CA VAL A 80 -0.79 19.87 14.76
C VAL A 80 0.69 20.13 14.53
N LEU A 81 1.55 19.22 15.03
CA LEU A 81 3.00 19.32 14.89
C LEU A 81 3.51 18.82 13.54
N ILE A 82 2.85 17.79 12.97
CA ILE A 82 3.32 17.10 11.76
C ILE A 82 2.59 17.55 10.49
N THR A 83 1.28 17.88 10.56
CA THR A 83 0.54 18.27 9.35
C THR A 83 0.67 19.77 9.06
N THR A 84 0.65 20.12 7.77
CA THR A 84 0.53 21.49 7.25
C THR A 84 -0.87 22.08 7.43
N ALA A 85 -1.57 21.74 8.51
CA ALA A 85 -2.91 22.24 8.77
C ALA A 85 -2.90 23.77 8.92
N GLU A 86 -3.82 24.45 8.24
CA GLU A 86 -4.00 25.89 8.32
C GLU A 86 -4.90 26.29 9.52
N PRO A 87 -4.55 27.33 10.30
CA PRO A 87 -3.31 28.10 10.23
C PRO A 87 -2.14 27.35 10.89
N ALA A 88 -1.00 27.31 10.19
CA ALA A 88 0.22 26.72 10.73
C ALA A 88 0.67 27.47 11.99
N LEU A 89 1.03 26.74 13.04
CA LEU A 89 1.68 27.33 14.20
C LEU A 89 2.99 28.00 13.77
N GLN A 90 3.31 29.13 14.40
CA GLN A 90 4.60 29.80 14.20
C GLN A 90 5.75 28.90 14.65
N ALA A 91 6.95 29.12 14.09
CA ALA A 91 8.13 28.27 14.32
C ALA A 91 8.50 28.13 15.81
N LEU A 92 8.49 29.23 16.57
CA LEU A 92 8.86 29.21 17.99
C LEU A 92 7.89 28.39 18.86
N PRO A 93 6.56 28.58 18.83
CA PRO A 93 5.63 27.70 19.52
C PRO A 93 5.81 26.22 19.17
N ARG A 94 6.04 25.88 17.89
CA ARG A 94 6.30 24.49 17.48
C ARG A 94 7.58 23.94 18.12
N ALA A 95 8.67 24.70 18.04
CA ALA A 95 9.95 24.32 18.63
C ALA A 95 9.86 24.10 20.15
N GLU A 96 9.15 24.98 20.86
CA GLU A 96 8.92 24.88 22.31
C GLU A 96 8.05 23.68 22.68
N ILE A 97 6.97 23.41 21.92
CA ILE A 97 6.12 22.24 22.16
C ILE A 97 6.93 20.95 21.97
N CYS A 98 7.68 20.82 20.86
CA CYS A 98 8.52 19.64 20.64
C CYS A 98 9.55 19.45 21.76
N TRP A 99 10.19 20.54 22.19
CA TRP A 99 11.17 20.49 23.28
C TRP A 99 10.56 20.04 24.61
N GLN A 100 9.43 20.64 25.02
CA GLN A 100 8.78 20.31 26.29
C GLN A 100 8.17 18.90 26.28
N LEU A 101 7.60 18.47 25.15
CA LEU A 101 7.13 17.10 25.00
C LEU A 101 8.27 16.09 25.12
N LEU A 102 9.44 16.37 24.54
CA LEU A 102 10.58 15.46 24.65
C LEU A 102 11.06 15.32 26.11
N GLN A 103 11.10 16.42 26.86
CA GLN A 103 11.40 16.38 28.30
C GLN A 103 10.38 15.50 29.03
N LEU A 104 9.08 15.73 28.80
CA LEU A 104 8.00 14.94 29.38
C LEU A 104 8.06 13.46 28.99
N LEU A 105 8.51 13.13 27.77
CA LEU A 105 8.66 11.75 27.31
C LEU A 105 9.84 11.04 27.98
N GLY A 106 10.99 11.72 28.10
CA GLY A 106 12.14 11.18 28.83
C GLY A 106 11.80 10.90 30.29
N GLU A 107 11.04 11.81 30.88
CA GLU A 107 10.45 11.69 32.20
C GLU A 107 9.42 10.56 32.34
N HIS A 108 8.54 10.39 31.34
CA HIS A 108 7.51 9.36 31.32
C HIS A 108 8.10 7.94 31.25
N ARG A 109 9.24 7.77 30.58
CA ARG A 109 9.95 6.48 30.51
C ARG A 109 10.46 5.97 31.85
N ALA A 110 10.71 6.86 32.80
CA ALA A 110 11.13 6.48 34.15
C ALA A 110 9.97 6.00 35.03
N LEU A 111 8.72 6.10 34.55
CA LEU A 111 7.53 5.76 35.32
C LEU A 111 7.24 4.26 35.28
N PRO A 112 6.59 3.70 36.31
CA PRO A 112 6.24 2.28 36.39
C PRO A 112 5.00 1.95 35.53
N VAL A 113 4.94 2.46 34.30
CA VAL A 113 3.87 2.20 33.33
C VAL A 113 4.48 1.66 32.05
N VAL A 114 3.80 0.71 31.41
CA VAL A 114 4.23 0.18 30.12
C VAL A 114 4.03 1.27 29.07
N ALA A 115 5.14 1.79 28.53
CA ALA A 115 5.08 2.76 27.45
C ALA A 115 4.49 2.12 26.18
N PRO A 116 3.54 2.78 25.49
CA PRO A 116 3.03 2.28 24.22
C PRO A 116 4.13 2.21 23.16
N GLU A 117 4.09 1.21 22.27
CA GLU A 117 5.12 1.01 21.24
C GLU A 117 5.21 2.18 20.25
N TRP A 118 4.08 2.84 19.95
CA TRP A 118 4.04 4.03 19.09
C TRP A 118 4.79 5.23 19.70
N LEU A 119 5.09 5.22 21.01
CA LEU A 119 5.77 6.31 21.70
C LEU A 119 7.21 6.50 21.20
N ALA A 120 7.90 5.41 20.83
CA ALA A 120 9.24 5.48 20.26
C ALA A 120 9.26 6.17 18.89
N VAL A 121 8.29 5.82 18.03
CA VAL A 121 8.11 6.45 16.71
C VAL A 121 7.79 7.94 16.88
N LEU A 122 6.90 8.27 17.83
CA LEU A 122 6.56 9.65 18.12
C LEU A 122 7.75 10.45 18.66
N GLU A 123 8.56 9.87 19.55
CA GLU A 123 9.78 10.52 20.04
C GLU A 123 10.71 10.86 18.89
N GLN A 124 10.97 9.90 17.99
CA GLN A 124 11.84 10.12 16.83
C GLN A 124 11.32 11.28 15.95
N GLN A 125 10.01 11.31 15.68
CA GLN A 125 9.38 12.41 14.92
C GLN A 125 9.53 13.75 15.64
N LEU A 126 9.24 13.82 16.93
CA LEU A 126 9.38 15.04 17.74
C LEU A 126 10.82 15.53 17.81
N VAL A 127 11.79 14.61 17.90
CA VAL A 127 13.21 14.94 17.91
C VAL A 127 13.64 15.49 16.55
N GLN A 128 13.24 14.83 15.46
CA GLN A 128 13.59 15.25 14.10
C GLN A 128 12.98 16.62 13.76
N ASP A 129 11.67 16.77 13.93
CA ASP A 129 10.96 18.02 13.61
C ASP A 129 11.39 19.13 14.57
N GLY A 130 11.52 18.83 15.86
CA GLY A 130 12.02 19.76 16.86
C GLY A 130 13.43 20.25 16.54
N ALA A 131 14.34 19.37 16.11
CA ALA A 131 15.70 19.76 15.73
C ALA A 131 15.67 20.75 14.57
N GLN A 132 14.83 20.48 13.57
CA GLN A 132 14.65 21.36 12.41
C GLN A 132 14.04 22.72 12.81
N TYR A 133 12.99 22.74 13.64
CA TYR A 133 12.39 23.99 14.10
C TYR A 133 13.35 24.83 14.95
N TRP A 134 14.15 24.21 15.81
CA TRP A 134 15.19 24.94 16.56
C TRP A 134 16.33 25.42 15.67
N LEU A 135 16.69 24.67 14.63
CA LEU A 135 17.70 25.07 13.64
C LEU A 135 17.28 26.35 12.90
N GLU A 136 16.01 26.47 12.53
CA GLU A 136 15.46 27.67 11.87
C GLU A 136 15.52 28.93 12.75
N LEU A 137 15.57 28.77 14.07
CA LEU A 137 15.59 29.85 15.06
C LEU A 137 17.00 30.26 15.50
N VAL A 138 18.06 29.63 14.98
CA VAL A 138 19.46 29.84 15.41
C VAL A 138 19.90 31.29 15.30
N ASP A 139 19.46 32.01 14.28
CA ASP A 139 19.82 33.42 14.08
C ASP A 139 18.95 34.38 14.91
N GLU A 140 17.82 33.91 15.44
CA GLU A 140 16.84 34.72 16.17
C GLU A 140 16.93 34.55 17.70
N ARG A 141 17.45 33.42 18.17
CA ARG A 141 17.42 33.01 19.59
C ARG A 141 18.76 32.46 20.04
N ALA A 142 19.27 32.99 21.16
CA ALA A 142 20.58 32.59 21.69
C ALA A 142 20.63 31.12 22.12
N GLU A 143 19.51 30.57 22.60
CA GLU A 143 19.36 29.20 23.06
C GLU A 143 19.12 28.17 21.93
N ALA A 144 18.82 28.63 20.71
CA ALA A 144 18.34 27.76 19.64
C ALA A 144 19.41 26.79 19.13
N ALA A 145 20.66 27.25 18.98
CA ALA A 145 21.76 26.38 18.57
C ALA A 145 22.00 25.24 19.56
N GLY A 146 21.94 25.53 20.86
CA GLY A 146 22.10 24.53 21.92
C GLY A 146 20.98 23.48 21.91
N ARG A 147 19.72 23.92 21.78
CA ARG A 147 18.57 23.01 21.72
C ARG A 147 18.55 22.18 20.44
N ALA A 148 18.84 22.79 19.29
CA ALA A 148 18.97 22.06 18.02
C ALA A 148 20.06 20.99 18.11
N LEU A 149 21.22 21.33 18.69
CA LEU A 149 22.32 20.37 18.87
C LEU A 149 21.90 19.20 19.76
N ALA A 150 21.30 19.48 20.91
CA ALA A 150 20.83 18.44 21.83
C ALA A 150 19.82 17.49 21.17
N LEU A 151 18.94 18.02 20.30
CA LEU A 151 17.99 17.20 19.56
C LEU A 151 18.65 16.38 18.45
N TYR A 152 19.61 16.92 17.70
CA TYR A 152 20.35 16.13 16.71
C TYR A 152 21.24 15.06 17.34
N GLU A 153 21.83 15.33 18.52
CA GLU A 153 22.57 14.31 19.28
C GLU A 153 21.62 13.22 19.79
N ARG A 154 20.41 13.58 20.21
CA ARG A 154 19.37 12.60 20.52
C ARG A 154 18.96 11.79 19.30
N LEU A 155 18.79 12.43 18.14
CA LEU A 155 18.44 11.75 16.89
C LEU A 155 19.56 10.79 16.47
N ALA A 156 20.82 11.20 16.61
CA ALA A 156 21.99 10.36 16.38
C ALA A 156 21.99 9.13 17.30
N ALA A 157 21.54 9.26 18.55
CA ALA A 157 21.44 8.14 19.47
C ALA A 157 20.23 7.23 19.19
N LEU A 158 19.16 7.76 18.58
CA LEU A 158 17.99 6.98 18.15
C LEU A 158 18.24 6.19 16.87
N HIS A 159 19.23 6.56 16.07
CA HIS A 159 19.61 5.86 14.85
C HIS A 159 21.01 5.23 14.97
N ASP A 160 21.09 3.90 14.96
CA ASP A 160 22.35 3.17 14.86
C ASP A 160 22.36 2.29 13.59
N PRO A 161 23.19 2.59 12.57
CA PRO A 161 24.19 3.66 12.53
C PRO A 161 23.59 5.06 12.37
N CYS A 162 24.23 6.06 13.00
CA CYS A 162 23.84 7.46 12.90
C CYS A 162 23.97 7.99 11.44
N PRO A 163 22.89 8.50 10.82
CA PRO A 163 22.92 8.99 9.45
C PRO A 163 23.93 10.12 9.27
N ASP A 164 24.65 10.13 8.14
CA ASP A 164 25.71 11.11 7.88
C ASP A 164 25.20 12.56 7.93
N TRP A 165 23.96 12.80 7.52
CA TRP A 165 23.35 14.13 7.57
C TRP A 165 23.13 14.62 9.01
N VAL A 166 22.80 13.73 9.95
CA VAL A 166 22.66 14.07 11.38
C VAL A 166 24.03 14.41 11.97
N ARG A 167 25.04 13.58 11.67
CA ARG A 167 26.43 13.80 12.12
C ARG A 167 26.95 15.16 11.65
N LEU A 168 26.75 15.48 10.37
CA LEU A 168 27.14 16.76 9.78
C LEU A 168 26.43 17.95 10.46
N ARG A 169 25.13 17.81 10.79
CA ARG A 169 24.39 18.86 11.51
C ARG A 169 24.92 19.08 12.93
N CYS A 170 25.25 18.01 13.66
CA CYS A 170 25.89 18.12 14.97
C CYS A 170 27.23 18.88 14.88
N GLU A 171 28.07 18.56 13.88
CA GLU A 171 29.35 19.25 13.67
C GLU A 171 29.17 20.74 13.36
N GLN A 172 28.20 21.09 12.50
CA GLN A 172 27.87 22.48 12.18
C GLN A 172 27.40 23.26 13.40
N LEU A 173 26.51 22.67 14.20
CA LEU A 173 25.97 23.33 15.39
C LEU A 173 27.00 23.47 16.51
N ARG A 174 27.93 22.52 16.68
CA ARG A 174 29.05 22.65 17.62
C ARG A 174 30.01 23.78 17.26
N ALA A 175 30.14 24.11 15.97
CA ALA A 175 30.94 25.25 15.53
C ALA A 175 30.29 26.61 15.90
N ILE A 176 28.98 26.63 16.12
CA ILE A 176 28.24 27.79 16.61
C ILE A 176 28.33 27.76 18.14
N LYS A 177 29.29 28.51 18.70
CA LYS A 177 29.63 28.54 20.13
C LYS A 177 28.36 28.58 21.03
N PRO A 178 27.93 27.44 21.60
CA PRO A 178 26.64 27.38 22.27
C PRO A 178 26.73 28.01 23.66
N ALA A 179 25.64 28.62 24.12
CA ALA A 179 25.46 28.94 25.54
C ALA A 179 25.40 27.62 26.33
N GLU A 180 26.09 27.55 27.47
CA GLU A 180 26.12 26.37 28.36
C GLU A 180 24.70 25.83 28.62
N GLN A 181 24.43 24.60 28.18
CA GLN A 181 23.19 23.87 28.47
C GLN A 181 23.52 22.50 29.05
N ALA A 182 22.61 21.98 29.88
CA ALA A 182 22.74 20.70 30.56
C ALA A 182 22.72 19.53 29.56
N PRO A 183 23.60 18.52 29.70
CA PRO A 183 23.63 17.36 28.82
C PRO A 183 22.39 16.49 29.01
N LEU A 184 21.84 15.99 27.90
CA LEU A 184 20.87 14.89 27.90
C LEU A 184 21.61 13.60 28.32
N PRO A 185 20.93 12.66 29.01
CA PRO A 185 21.55 11.41 29.46
C PRO A 185 21.97 10.52 28.27
N ASP A 186 23.20 10.00 28.32
CA ASP A 186 23.76 9.06 27.34
C ASP A 186 23.08 7.67 27.43
N PRO A 187 22.72 7.04 26.30
CA PRO A 187 22.33 5.64 26.28
C PRO A 187 23.57 4.72 26.28
N LEU A 188 23.48 3.62 27.03
CA LEU A 188 24.42 2.49 26.92
C LEU A 188 24.24 1.81 25.55
N PRO A 189 25.32 1.41 24.86
CA PRO A 189 25.21 0.61 23.65
C PRO A 189 24.68 -0.78 24.00
N VAL A 190 23.45 -1.07 23.58
CA VAL A 190 22.85 -2.40 23.65
C VAL A 190 22.89 -2.94 22.23
N GLU A 191 23.59 -4.06 22.00
CA GLU A 191 23.51 -4.75 20.71
C GLU A 191 22.04 -5.10 20.43
N PRO A 192 21.53 -4.79 19.22
CA PRO A 192 20.14 -5.05 18.91
C PRO A 192 19.87 -6.57 18.98
N PRO A 193 18.79 -7.00 19.65
CA PRO A 193 18.46 -8.42 19.75
C PRO A 193 18.25 -9.03 18.36
N SER A 194 18.66 -10.29 18.20
CA SER A 194 18.44 -11.07 16.98
C SER A 194 16.95 -11.23 16.67
N ILE A 195 16.60 -11.53 15.41
CA ILE A 195 15.20 -11.74 14.99
C ILE A 195 14.51 -12.80 15.86
N ALA A 196 15.18 -13.93 16.11
CA ALA A 196 14.65 -15.01 16.94
C ALA A 196 14.41 -14.57 18.39
N GLU A 197 15.34 -13.83 19.00
CA GLU A 197 15.18 -13.28 20.36
C GLU A 197 14.02 -12.28 20.43
N GLN A 198 13.82 -11.49 19.38
CA GLN A 198 12.71 -10.55 19.30
C GLN A 198 11.36 -11.26 19.24
N VAL A 199 11.25 -12.36 18.49
CA VAL A 199 10.03 -13.16 18.42
C VAL A 199 9.80 -13.91 19.73
N HIS A 200 10.81 -14.55 20.32
CA HIS A 200 10.71 -15.18 21.64
C HIS A 200 10.24 -14.21 22.71
N GLY A 201 10.86 -13.03 22.80
CA GLY A 201 10.44 -12.00 23.77
C GLY A 201 9.00 -11.54 23.57
N TRP A 202 8.49 -11.55 22.33
CA TRP A 202 7.08 -11.28 22.08
C TRP A 202 6.17 -12.45 22.50
N LEU A 203 6.56 -13.69 22.22
CA LEU A 203 5.85 -14.91 22.63
C LEU A 203 5.81 -15.08 24.15
N ASP A 204 6.87 -14.70 24.87
CA ASP A 204 6.89 -14.73 26.33
C ASP A 204 5.85 -13.76 26.93
N CYS A 205 5.62 -12.63 26.28
CA CYS A 205 4.63 -11.64 26.71
C CYS A 205 3.19 -12.01 26.30
N HIS A 206 2.97 -12.69 25.17
CA HIS A 206 1.64 -12.83 24.55
C HIS A 206 1.23 -14.27 24.22
N GLY A 207 2.13 -15.25 24.30
CA GLY A 207 1.88 -16.63 23.90
C GLY A 207 0.84 -17.37 24.75
N GLY A 208 0.55 -16.86 25.96
CA GLY A 208 -0.52 -17.37 26.81
C GLY A 208 -1.92 -16.83 26.48
N GLU A 209 -2.05 -15.82 25.61
CA GLU A 209 -3.35 -15.28 25.23
C GLU A 209 -4.08 -16.23 24.26
N GLN A 210 -5.29 -16.64 24.62
CA GLN A 210 -6.15 -17.42 23.72
C GLN A 210 -6.63 -16.53 22.58
N GLY A 211 -5.94 -16.60 21.43
CA GLY A 211 -6.25 -15.78 20.26
C GLY A 211 -5.65 -16.34 18.98
N VAL A 212 -6.21 -15.92 17.85
CA VAL A 212 -5.64 -16.20 16.52
C VAL A 212 -4.49 -15.22 16.30
N MET A 213 -3.28 -15.75 16.12
CA MET A 213 -2.09 -14.95 15.86
C MET A 213 -1.97 -14.70 14.36
N ARG A 214 -1.72 -13.44 13.99
CA ARG A 214 -1.57 -13.03 12.60
C ARG A 214 -0.12 -12.76 12.25
N LEU A 215 0.33 -13.35 11.15
CA LEU A 215 1.67 -13.18 10.61
C LEU A 215 1.62 -12.39 9.31
N GLY A 216 2.57 -11.49 9.10
CA GLY A 216 2.67 -10.72 7.86
C GLY A 216 4.09 -10.31 7.49
N LEU A 217 4.23 -9.84 6.24
CA LEU A 217 5.42 -9.15 5.75
C LEU A 217 5.14 -7.66 5.59
N ILE A 218 6.04 -6.82 6.07
CA ILE A 218 5.97 -5.36 5.91
C ILE A 218 7.30 -4.80 5.42
N PHE A 219 7.25 -3.56 4.93
CA PHE A 219 8.43 -2.78 4.62
C PHE A 219 8.33 -1.40 5.27
N VAL A 220 9.01 -1.23 6.40
CA VAL A 220 9.05 0.05 7.12
C VAL A 220 10.51 0.43 7.42
N PRO A 221 11.06 1.43 6.70
CA PRO A 221 12.44 1.90 6.90
C PRO A 221 12.71 2.26 8.35
N ASP A 222 13.95 2.02 8.79
CA ASP A 222 14.47 2.43 10.10
C ASP A 222 13.72 1.85 11.31
N GLN A 223 12.89 0.81 11.10
CA GLN A 223 12.24 0.06 12.18
C GLN A 223 12.91 -1.30 12.42
N SER A 224 12.61 -1.89 13.58
CA SER A 224 13.10 -3.21 13.96
C SER A 224 12.72 -4.28 12.94
N PRO A 225 13.53 -5.36 12.77
CA PRO A 225 13.17 -6.51 11.95
C PRO A 225 11.84 -7.18 12.32
N VAL A 226 11.41 -7.06 13.58
CA VAL A 226 10.13 -7.60 14.05
C VAL A 226 9.24 -6.46 14.52
N SER A 227 8.12 -6.24 13.84
CA SER A 227 7.06 -5.33 14.29
C SER A 227 6.05 -6.11 15.14
N ARG A 228 5.76 -5.55 16.31
CA ARG A 228 4.98 -6.18 17.37
C ARG A 228 3.62 -5.49 17.50
N ASP A 229 2.61 -6.28 17.77
CA ASP A 229 1.27 -5.88 18.20
C ASP A 229 0.75 -7.09 19.01
N PRO A 230 -0.05 -6.91 20.07
CA PRO A 230 -0.55 -8.02 20.90
C PRO A 230 -1.17 -9.20 20.12
N ARG A 231 -1.65 -9.00 18.90
CA ARG A 231 -2.23 -10.07 18.06
C ARG A 231 -1.61 -10.20 16.66
N ARG A 232 -0.56 -9.44 16.37
CA ARG A 232 0.07 -9.42 15.05
C ARG A 232 1.58 -9.35 15.19
N LEU A 233 2.24 -10.22 14.45
CA LEU A 233 3.68 -10.30 14.38
C LEU A 233 4.10 -10.19 12.92
N ASP A 234 4.78 -9.11 12.57
CA ASP A 234 5.21 -8.86 11.19
C ASP A 234 6.73 -8.90 11.08
N LEU A 235 7.24 -9.58 10.04
CA LEU A 235 8.64 -9.49 9.64
C LEU A 235 8.81 -8.27 8.74
N ASN A 236 9.59 -7.30 9.21
CA ASN A 236 9.97 -6.12 8.47
C ASN A 236 11.17 -6.41 7.59
N LEU A 237 11.00 -6.27 6.27
CA LEU A 237 12.03 -6.56 5.28
C LEU A 237 13.01 -5.39 5.07
N ALA A 238 12.73 -4.20 5.62
CA ALA A 238 13.58 -3.03 5.40
C ALA A 238 15.01 -3.16 5.93
N PRO A 239 15.27 -3.73 7.13
CA PRO A 239 16.63 -3.98 7.61
C PRO A 239 17.38 -4.98 6.71
N LEU A 240 16.67 -5.96 6.13
CA LEU A 240 17.26 -7.00 5.29
C LEU A 240 17.75 -6.48 3.94
N LEU A 241 17.18 -5.39 3.43
CA LEU A 241 17.70 -4.74 2.23
C LEU A 241 19.03 -4.00 2.45
N ARG A 242 19.42 -3.77 3.71
CA ARG A 242 20.68 -3.11 4.07
C ARG A 242 21.82 -4.09 4.36
N THR A 243 21.48 -5.36 4.52
CA THR A 243 22.43 -6.44 4.80
C THR A 243 22.55 -7.33 3.57
N ASP A 244 23.69 -8.01 3.41
CA ASP A 244 23.84 -9.08 2.41
C ASP A 244 23.15 -10.38 2.86
N GLU A 245 22.24 -10.30 3.85
CA GLU A 245 21.57 -11.46 4.42
C GLU A 245 20.48 -11.96 3.46
N ASP A 246 20.49 -13.25 3.17
CA ASP A 246 19.46 -13.86 2.34
C ASP A 246 18.10 -13.81 3.08
N PRO A 247 17.02 -13.28 2.47
CA PRO A 247 15.72 -13.18 3.14
C PRO A 247 15.19 -14.50 3.68
N GLU A 248 15.56 -15.63 3.09
CA GLU A 248 15.17 -16.95 3.62
C GLU A 248 15.78 -17.24 5.00
N THR A 249 16.99 -16.74 5.27
CA THR A 249 17.67 -16.89 6.56
C THR A 249 16.94 -16.10 7.65
N ALA A 250 16.64 -14.83 7.37
CA ALA A 250 15.87 -13.98 8.27
C ALA A 250 14.44 -14.53 8.51
N MET A 251 13.81 -15.08 7.47
CA MET A 251 12.51 -15.75 7.60
C MET A 251 12.59 -17.01 8.45
N ALA A 252 13.65 -17.81 8.29
CA ALA A 252 13.85 -18.99 9.13
C ALA A 252 14.01 -18.58 10.60
N ALA A 253 14.84 -17.57 10.89
CA ALA A 253 15.02 -17.04 12.25
C ALA A 253 13.73 -16.44 12.84
N PHE A 254 12.88 -15.84 12.01
CA PHE A 254 11.57 -15.34 12.41
C PHE A 254 10.56 -16.47 12.72
N LEU A 255 10.57 -17.54 11.92
CA LEU A 255 9.59 -18.63 12.02
C LEU A 255 9.98 -19.73 13.00
N GLU A 256 11.27 -19.93 13.28
CA GLU A 256 11.78 -20.95 14.20
C GLU A 256 11.08 -20.92 15.57
N PRO A 257 10.95 -19.77 16.27
CA PRO A 257 10.29 -19.72 17.58
C PRO A 257 8.78 -20.04 17.49
N LEU A 258 8.15 -19.79 16.32
CA LEU A 258 6.73 -20.06 16.10
C LEU A 258 6.46 -21.55 15.88
N GLN A 259 7.47 -22.33 15.47
CA GLN A 259 7.35 -23.78 15.31
C GLN A 259 7.31 -24.50 16.67
N GLU A 260 7.83 -23.87 17.71
CA GLU A 260 7.84 -24.40 19.08
C GLU A 260 6.51 -24.19 19.83
N LEU A 261 5.59 -23.38 19.27
CA LEU A 261 4.27 -23.17 19.86
C LEU A 261 3.51 -24.49 20.02
N GLU A 262 2.88 -24.68 21.18
CA GLU A 262 2.09 -25.87 21.46
C GLU A 262 1.06 -26.12 20.34
N HIS A 263 0.87 -27.39 19.98
CA HIS A 263 -0.07 -27.81 18.95
C HIS A 263 -1.48 -27.33 19.31
N GLY A 264 -1.91 -26.21 18.72
CA GLY A 264 -3.24 -25.67 19.00
C GLY A 264 -3.43 -24.19 18.69
N THR A 265 -2.38 -23.36 18.69
CA THR A 265 -2.52 -21.94 18.37
C THR A 265 -2.81 -21.74 16.88
N PRO A 266 -4.00 -21.25 16.49
CA PRO A 266 -4.32 -21.03 15.09
C PRO A 266 -3.51 -19.85 14.56
N LEU A 267 -2.74 -20.12 13.49
CA LEU A 267 -1.95 -19.11 12.79
C LEU A 267 -2.69 -18.67 11.52
N GLU A 268 -2.89 -17.36 11.39
CA GLU A 268 -3.41 -16.71 10.20
C GLU A 268 -2.29 -15.96 9.49
N VAL A 269 -2.08 -16.23 8.21
CA VAL A 269 -1.00 -15.61 7.44
C VAL A 269 -1.61 -14.60 6.49
N ARG A 270 -1.21 -13.33 6.55
CA ARG A 270 -1.65 -12.31 5.58
C ARG A 270 -1.05 -12.60 4.21
N GLU A 271 -1.82 -12.30 3.16
CA GLU A 271 -1.32 -12.36 1.79
C GLU A 271 -0.16 -11.33 1.63
N PRO A 272 1.05 -11.77 1.24
CA PRO A 272 2.23 -10.91 1.28
C PRO A 272 2.18 -9.67 0.40
N CYS A 273 1.66 -9.78 -0.82
CA CYS A 273 1.74 -8.69 -1.79
C CYS A 273 0.88 -7.51 -1.35
N SER A 274 -0.35 -7.76 -0.91
CA SER A 274 -1.28 -6.75 -0.39
C SER A 274 -0.78 -6.09 0.89
N HIS A 275 -0.16 -6.84 1.79
CA HIS A 275 0.39 -6.26 3.00
C HIS A 275 1.65 -5.42 2.74
N LEU A 276 2.53 -5.87 1.84
CA LEU A 276 3.66 -5.07 1.38
C LEU A 276 3.19 -3.82 0.63
N TYR A 277 2.12 -3.89 -0.16
CA TYR A 277 1.53 -2.73 -0.81
C TYR A 277 1.12 -1.64 0.20
N GLU A 278 0.46 -2.03 1.29
CA GLU A 278 0.04 -1.09 2.36
C GLU A 278 1.24 -0.36 2.98
N SER A 279 2.30 -1.10 3.33
CA SER A 279 3.50 -0.52 3.97
C SER A 279 4.37 0.29 3.00
N LEU A 280 4.56 -0.18 1.76
CA LEU A 280 5.26 0.57 0.72
C LEU A 280 4.51 1.84 0.32
N GLY A 281 3.18 1.84 0.37
CA GLY A 281 2.38 3.04 0.16
C GLY A 281 2.72 4.17 1.14
N TYR A 282 3.14 3.85 2.37
CA TYR A 282 3.65 4.84 3.31
C TYR A 282 5.02 5.37 2.89
N LEU A 283 5.93 4.45 2.52
CA LEU A 283 7.28 4.79 2.04
C LEU A 283 7.24 5.76 0.84
N TRP A 284 6.40 5.48 -0.17
CA TRP A 284 6.31 6.33 -1.36
C TRP A 284 5.74 7.72 -1.06
N ARG A 285 4.84 7.84 -0.08
CA ARG A 285 4.33 9.16 0.37
C ARG A 285 5.40 10.00 1.05
N LEU A 286 6.42 9.37 1.63
CA LEU A 286 7.60 10.04 2.18
C LEU A 286 8.64 10.41 1.10
N GLY A 287 8.36 10.13 -0.18
CA GLY A 287 9.28 10.40 -1.28
C GLY A 287 10.51 9.50 -1.31
N GLN A 288 10.48 8.40 -0.57
CA GLN A 288 11.49 7.36 -0.64
C GLN A 288 11.16 6.39 -1.77
N ASP A 289 12.19 5.80 -2.36
CA ASP A 289 12.08 4.96 -3.54
C ASP A 289 12.86 3.66 -3.37
N LEU A 290 12.34 2.59 -3.96
CA LEU A 290 13.04 1.33 -4.17
C LEU A 290 13.44 1.16 -5.65
N ASP A 291 14.58 0.53 -5.89
CA ASP A 291 14.98 0.10 -7.24
C ASP A 291 14.38 -1.27 -7.63
N LEU A 292 14.60 -1.68 -8.89
CA LEU A 292 14.07 -2.94 -9.40
C LEU A 292 14.70 -4.18 -8.74
N GLU A 293 15.94 -4.10 -8.27
CA GLU A 293 16.62 -5.22 -7.60
C GLU A 293 16.00 -5.44 -6.22
N GLN A 294 15.72 -4.36 -5.50
CA GLN A 294 15.00 -4.38 -4.24
C GLN A 294 13.59 -4.93 -4.40
N TYR A 295 12.83 -4.55 -5.44
CA TYR A 295 11.52 -5.16 -5.71
C TYR A 295 11.61 -6.65 -6.03
N ALA A 296 12.63 -7.08 -6.77
CA ALA A 296 12.85 -8.51 -7.03
C ALA A 296 13.16 -9.27 -5.73
N LEU A 297 13.93 -8.66 -4.82
CA LEU A 297 14.21 -9.23 -3.50
C LEU A 297 12.96 -9.33 -2.64
N LEU A 298 12.08 -8.32 -2.65
CA LEU A 298 10.77 -8.36 -1.96
C LEU A 298 9.87 -9.48 -2.52
N ASN A 299 9.85 -9.66 -3.85
CA ASN A 299 9.08 -10.75 -4.46
C ASN A 299 9.65 -12.13 -4.08
N LYS A 300 10.99 -12.29 -4.11
CA LYS A 300 11.66 -13.52 -3.64
C LYS A 300 11.28 -13.81 -2.19
N ALA A 301 11.39 -12.81 -1.32
CA ALA A 301 11.01 -12.89 0.09
C ALA A 301 9.55 -13.36 0.24
N ALA A 302 8.61 -12.73 -0.44
CA ALA A 302 7.20 -13.09 -0.34
C ALA A 302 6.86 -14.52 -0.84
N ALA A 303 7.57 -15.00 -1.86
CA ALA A 303 7.44 -16.38 -2.31
C ALA A 303 7.99 -17.37 -1.29
N SER A 304 9.16 -17.08 -0.70
CA SER A 304 9.75 -17.89 0.37
C SER A 304 8.85 -17.88 1.60
N TRP A 305 8.28 -16.73 1.97
CA TRP A 305 7.28 -16.62 3.03
C TRP A 305 6.07 -17.52 2.77
N SER A 306 5.43 -17.40 1.60
CA SER A 306 4.26 -18.21 1.24
C SER A 306 4.54 -19.72 1.33
N ARG A 307 5.76 -20.12 0.95
CA ARG A 307 6.23 -21.51 1.07
C ARG A 307 6.42 -21.93 2.52
N MET A 308 7.10 -21.12 3.34
CA MET A 308 7.48 -21.45 4.72
C MET A 308 6.31 -21.34 5.71
N THR A 309 5.31 -20.50 5.43
CA THR A 309 4.12 -20.36 6.28
C THR A 309 2.95 -21.26 5.87
N GLY A 310 3.05 -21.93 4.71
CA GLY A 310 1.97 -22.73 4.14
C GLY A 310 1.66 -24.03 4.89
N PRO A 311 0.64 -24.80 4.44
CA PRO A 311 0.15 -26.00 5.12
C PRO A 311 1.19 -27.11 5.36
N GLY A 312 2.26 -27.15 4.57
CA GLY A 312 3.33 -28.16 4.68
C GLY A 312 4.49 -27.79 5.60
N CYS A 313 4.50 -26.58 6.14
CA CYS A 313 5.54 -26.08 7.04
C CYS A 313 4.90 -25.60 8.35
N LEU A 314 4.65 -24.31 8.50
CA LEU A 314 4.05 -23.75 9.72
C LEU A 314 2.56 -24.12 9.89
N GLY A 315 1.89 -24.58 8.84
CA GLY A 315 0.46 -24.91 8.90
C GLY A 315 -0.46 -23.68 8.94
N GLY A 316 0.08 -22.50 8.64
CA GLY A 316 -0.66 -21.24 8.68
C GLY A 316 -1.80 -21.21 7.66
N LYS A 317 -2.97 -20.77 8.11
CA LYS A 317 -4.11 -20.52 7.22
C LYS A 317 -3.88 -19.21 6.49
N LEU A 318 -3.65 -19.28 5.18
CA LEU A 318 -3.58 -18.09 4.35
C LEU A 318 -4.92 -17.34 4.41
N LEU A 319 -4.85 -16.09 4.87
CA LEU A 319 -5.96 -15.16 4.85
C LEU A 319 -6.20 -14.66 3.43
N PRO A 320 -7.46 -14.35 3.08
CA PRO A 320 -7.73 -13.58 1.88
C PRO A 320 -6.96 -12.25 1.88
N SER A 321 -6.64 -11.76 0.69
CA SER A 321 -6.04 -10.44 0.49
C SER A 321 -6.72 -9.36 1.32
N SER A 322 -5.95 -8.49 2.00
CA SER A 322 -6.51 -7.40 2.82
C SER A 322 -7.07 -6.24 1.99
N LEU A 323 -6.94 -6.30 0.67
CA LEU A 323 -7.45 -5.28 -0.23
C LEU A 323 -8.97 -5.09 -0.06
N PRO A 324 -9.45 -3.84 -0.07
CA PRO A 324 -10.88 -3.54 0.02
C PRO A 324 -11.64 -4.15 -1.16
N ALA A 325 -12.88 -4.56 -0.91
CA ALA A 325 -13.76 -5.04 -1.98
C ALA A 325 -14.14 -3.89 -2.92
N LEU A 326 -14.00 -4.12 -4.22
CA LEU A 326 -14.38 -3.17 -5.25
C LEU A 326 -15.89 -2.94 -5.28
N LYS A 327 -16.32 -1.68 -5.30
CA LYS A 327 -17.71 -1.31 -5.58
C LYS A 327 -17.82 -0.86 -7.03
N LEU A 328 -18.48 -1.67 -7.86
CA LEU A 328 -18.62 -1.41 -9.31
C LEU A 328 -19.44 -0.15 -9.62
N ALA A 329 -20.46 0.14 -8.82
CA ALA A 329 -21.26 1.35 -9.00
C ALA A 329 -20.37 2.58 -8.77
N GLN A 330 -20.44 3.55 -9.70
CA GLN A 330 -19.79 4.87 -9.65
C GLN A 330 -18.34 4.96 -10.16
N GLN A 331 -17.77 3.90 -10.74
CA GLN A 331 -16.41 3.96 -11.29
C GLN A 331 -16.41 4.18 -12.80
N PRO A 332 -15.88 5.31 -13.32
CA PRO A 332 -15.88 5.61 -14.76
C PRO A 332 -14.83 4.78 -15.53
N LEU A 333 -13.78 4.33 -14.86
CA LEU A 333 -12.75 3.47 -15.42
C LEU A 333 -12.32 2.42 -14.41
N LEU A 334 -12.40 1.18 -14.86
CA LEU A 334 -12.19 -0.01 -14.08
C LEU A 334 -11.13 -0.86 -14.81
N VAL A 335 -10.01 -1.16 -14.15
CA VAL A 335 -8.89 -1.88 -14.75
C VAL A 335 -8.56 -3.14 -13.95
N GLN A 336 -8.84 -4.30 -14.55
CA GLN A 336 -8.24 -5.56 -14.11
C GLN A 336 -6.75 -5.55 -14.47
N LEU A 337 -5.88 -5.84 -13.52
CA LEU A 337 -4.44 -5.91 -13.72
C LEU A 337 -4.05 -7.17 -14.52
N ASP A 338 -3.12 -7.00 -15.46
CA ASP A 338 -2.57 -8.08 -16.29
C ASP A 338 -1.05 -8.08 -16.16
N ALA A 339 -0.48 -9.23 -15.79
CA ALA A 339 0.95 -9.31 -15.50
C ALA A 339 1.83 -9.02 -16.73
N THR A 340 1.38 -9.38 -17.94
CA THR A 340 2.17 -9.18 -19.16
C THR A 340 2.26 -7.69 -19.50
N GLU A 341 1.14 -6.97 -19.39
CA GLU A 341 1.12 -5.53 -19.57
C GLU A 341 1.94 -4.79 -18.52
N LEU A 342 1.79 -5.17 -17.24
CA LEU A 342 2.52 -4.53 -16.16
C LEU A 342 4.02 -4.79 -16.25
N ALA A 343 4.45 -5.99 -16.63
CA ALA A 343 5.87 -6.28 -16.81
C ALA A 343 6.52 -5.43 -17.93
N LEU A 344 5.82 -5.18 -19.04
CA LEU A 344 6.29 -4.24 -20.04
C LEU A 344 6.27 -2.80 -19.53
N MET A 345 5.23 -2.41 -18.80
CA MET A 345 5.12 -1.07 -18.20
C MET A 345 6.27 -0.78 -17.21
N GLN A 346 6.73 -1.78 -16.45
CA GLN A 346 7.92 -1.63 -15.63
C GLN A 346 9.15 -1.23 -16.44
N SER A 347 9.40 -1.90 -17.58
CA SER A 347 10.51 -1.56 -18.47
C SER A 347 10.36 -0.15 -19.03
N VAL A 348 9.14 0.28 -19.38
CA VAL A 348 8.86 1.66 -19.82
C VAL A 348 9.23 2.70 -18.76
N VAL A 349 8.94 2.40 -17.49
CA VAL A 349 9.09 3.36 -16.40
C VAL A 349 10.52 3.40 -15.85
N TYR A 350 11.20 2.26 -15.74
CA TYR A 350 12.50 2.16 -15.05
C TYR A 350 13.69 2.00 -15.99
N ASP A 351 13.52 1.37 -17.15
CA ASP A 351 14.61 1.15 -18.11
C ASP A 351 14.14 1.34 -19.56
N PRO A 352 13.68 2.55 -19.92
CA PRO A 352 13.18 2.82 -21.27
C PRO A 352 14.27 2.65 -22.34
N ALA A 353 15.54 2.82 -21.98
CA ALA A 353 16.68 2.68 -22.89
C ALA A 353 16.87 1.24 -23.39
N SER A 354 16.42 0.24 -22.63
CA SER A 354 16.49 -1.18 -23.04
C SER A 354 15.45 -1.58 -24.11
N LEU A 355 14.40 -0.77 -24.31
CA LEU A 355 13.26 -1.13 -25.16
C LEU A 355 13.59 -1.10 -26.65
N GLU A 356 14.34 -0.12 -27.11
CA GLU A 356 14.71 -0.01 -28.54
C GLU A 356 15.60 -1.19 -29.00
N PRO A 357 16.68 -1.56 -28.29
CA PRO A 357 17.42 -2.79 -28.57
C PRO A 357 16.54 -4.04 -28.53
N ALA A 358 15.60 -4.13 -27.59
CA ALA A 358 14.72 -5.28 -27.46
C ALA A 358 13.74 -5.41 -28.64
N LEU A 359 13.13 -4.31 -29.11
CA LEU A 359 12.32 -4.28 -30.33
C LEU A 359 13.12 -4.71 -31.55
N ALA A 360 14.40 -4.31 -31.64
CA ALA A 360 15.28 -4.74 -32.72
C ALA A 360 15.54 -6.26 -32.68
N VAL A 361 15.66 -6.87 -31.49
CA VAL A 361 15.75 -8.33 -31.33
C VAL A 361 14.47 -9.00 -31.86
N LEU A 362 13.28 -8.58 -31.40
CA LEU A 362 12.00 -9.15 -31.84
C LEU A 362 11.84 -9.08 -33.37
N ARG A 363 12.29 -7.98 -34.01
CA ARG A 363 12.27 -7.84 -35.46
C ARG A 363 13.18 -8.83 -36.16
N ARG A 364 14.40 -9.06 -35.64
CA ARG A 364 15.34 -10.06 -36.19
C ARG A 364 14.81 -11.49 -36.03
N GLU A 365 14.19 -11.78 -34.90
CA GLU A 365 13.66 -13.10 -34.55
C GLU A 365 12.22 -13.33 -35.04
N HIS A 366 11.66 -12.44 -35.88
CA HIS A 366 10.25 -12.52 -36.27
C HIS A 366 9.86 -13.83 -36.96
N LEU A 367 10.79 -14.46 -37.68
CA LEU A 367 10.57 -15.75 -38.37
C LEU A 367 11.09 -16.97 -37.57
N ASN A 368 11.65 -16.76 -36.38
CA ASN A 368 12.21 -17.83 -35.56
C ASN A 368 11.15 -18.41 -34.62
N GLU A 369 10.49 -19.50 -35.02
CA GLU A 369 9.45 -20.13 -34.20
C GLU A 369 9.96 -20.58 -32.82
N ALA A 370 11.22 -21.00 -32.71
CA ALA A 370 11.78 -21.44 -31.43
C ALA A 370 11.85 -20.27 -30.44
N PHE A 371 12.24 -19.09 -30.92
CA PHE A 371 12.22 -17.86 -30.12
C PHE A 371 10.82 -17.54 -29.58
N TRP A 372 9.77 -17.67 -30.40
CA TRP A 372 8.40 -17.36 -29.95
C TRP A 372 7.75 -18.44 -29.07
N ARG A 373 8.17 -19.70 -29.22
CA ARG A 373 7.70 -20.83 -28.39
C ARG A 373 8.39 -20.92 -27.04
N GLU A 374 9.58 -20.34 -26.89
CA GLU A 374 10.31 -20.35 -25.62
C GLU A 374 9.49 -19.64 -24.53
N GLN A 375 9.47 -20.25 -23.35
CA GLN A 375 8.80 -19.74 -22.16
C GLN A 375 9.76 -19.84 -20.98
N SER A 376 9.97 -18.72 -20.30
CA SER A 376 10.63 -18.73 -18.99
C SER A 376 9.58 -18.96 -17.90
N PRO A 377 9.64 -20.07 -17.14
CA PRO A 377 8.69 -20.35 -16.06
C PRO A 377 8.81 -19.35 -14.90
N ASP A 378 10.02 -18.83 -14.67
CA ASP A 378 10.35 -17.95 -13.54
C ASP A 378 10.44 -16.47 -13.94
N TRP A 379 9.79 -16.10 -15.04
CA TRP A 379 9.91 -14.76 -15.64
C TRP A 379 9.49 -13.61 -14.71
N TRP A 380 8.65 -13.90 -13.73
CA TRP A 380 8.11 -12.95 -12.76
C TRP A 380 8.95 -12.82 -11.48
N PHE A 381 9.90 -13.73 -11.22
CA PHE A 381 10.77 -13.67 -10.03
C PHE A 381 11.94 -12.71 -10.16
N ARG A 382 12.27 -12.30 -11.40
CA ARG A 382 13.42 -11.46 -11.69
C ARG A 382 12.93 -10.17 -12.33
N PRO A 383 13.71 -9.07 -12.26
CA PRO A 383 13.47 -7.91 -13.11
C PRO A 383 13.36 -8.40 -14.55
N THR A 384 12.16 -8.28 -15.13
CA THR A 384 11.91 -8.90 -16.43
C THR A 384 12.71 -8.16 -17.50
N GLN A 385 13.49 -8.91 -18.27
CA GLN A 385 14.23 -8.33 -19.39
C GLN A 385 13.26 -7.80 -20.44
N ALA A 386 13.52 -6.61 -20.97
CA ALA A 386 12.68 -5.97 -21.97
C ALA A 386 12.32 -6.86 -23.16
N VAL A 387 13.26 -7.71 -23.63
CA VAL A 387 13.01 -8.68 -24.72
C VAL A 387 11.91 -9.68 -24.34
N GLU A 388 11.94 -10.23 -23.12
CA GLU A 388 10.93 -11.19 -22.68
C GLU A 388 9.57 -10.53 -22.46
N SER A 389 9.54 -9.34 -21.83
CA SER A 389 8.31 -8.57 -21.64
C SER A 389 7.64 -8.26 -23.00
N LEU A 390 8.40 -7.72 -23.97
CA LEU A 390 7.90 -7.42 -25.30
C LEU A 390 7.49 -8.68 -26.07
N ARG A 391 8.25 -9.77 -25.96
CA ARG A 391 7.94 -11.05 -26.62
C ARG A 391 6.59 -11.58 -26.15
N ARG A 392 6.37 -11.63 -24.84
CA ARG A 392 5.07 -12.04 -24.25
C ARG A 392 3.96 -11.08 -24.64
N PHE A 393 4.22 -9.78 -24.59
CA PHE A 393 3.22 -8.79 -24.94
C PHE A 393 2.77 -8.90 -26.41
N GLN A 394 3.69 -9.18 -27.33
CA GLN A 394 3.36 -9.43 -28.73
C GLN A 394 2.67 -10.79 -28.95
N ARG A 395 3.12 -11.84 -28.27
CA ARG A 395 2.57 -13.20 -28.43
C ARG A 395 1.19 -13.36 -27.80
N ASP A 396 1.04 -12.88 -26.57
CA ASP A 396 -0.08 -13.20 -25.68
C ASP A 396 -1.13 -12.08 -25.68
N GLN A 397 -0.72 -10.82 -25.87
CA GLN A 397 -1.61 -9.65 -25.89
C GLN A 397 -1.78 -9.03 -27.30
N GLY A 398 -0.99 -9.46 -28.29
CA GLY A 398 -1.16 -9.07 -29.68
C GLY A 398 -0.68 -7.66 -30.01
N PHE A 399 0.27 -7.14 -29.25
CA PHE A 399 0.99 -5.91 -29.62
C PHE A 399 1.91 -6.16 -30.81
N TYR A 400 2.00 -5.21 -31.75
CA TYR A 400 3.02 -5.23 -32.78
C TYR A 400 3.42 -3.81 -33.15
N ALA A 401 4.72 -3.55 -33.13
CA ALA A 401 5.26 -2.23 -33.43
C ALA A 401 5.28 -1.96 -34.94
N GLY A 402 5.13 -0.68 -35.31
CA GLY A 402 5.27 -0.22 -36.70
C GLY A 402 6.66 -0.50 -37.26
N SER A 403 6.74 -0.77 -38.58
CA SER A 403 8.02 -1.14 -39.21
C SER A 403 9.01 0.02 -39.35
N ALA A 404 8.49 1.25 -39.47
CA ALA A 404 9.28 2.46 -39.67
C ALA A 404 9.71 3.10 -38.33
N ALA A 405 8.81 3.15 -37.34
CA ALA A 405 9.04 3.80 -36.06
C ALA A 405 8.51 2.93 -34.89
N PRO A 406 9.19 1.82 -34.55
CA PRO A 406 8.67 0.87 -33.57
C PRO A 406 8.58 1.43 -32.14
N MET A 407 9.46 2.38 -31.78
CA MET A 407 9.40 3.06 -30.50
C MET A 407 8.17 3.97 -30.38
N GLU A 408 7.78 4.66 -31.45
CA GLU A 408 6.57 5.51 -31.44
C GLU A 408 5.31 4.67 -31.14
N SER A 409 5.23 3.44 -31.64
CA SER A 409 4.13 2.51 -31.32
C SER A 409 4.10 2.11 -29.85
N LEU A 410 5.26 1.87 -29.28
CA LEU A 410 5.37 1.52 -27.86
C LEU A 410 5.04 2.72 -26.97
N GLU A 411 5.47 3.93 -27.34
CA GLU A 411 5.12 5.17 -26.65
C GLU A 411 3.63 5.50 -26.76
N CYS A 412 3.01 5.26 -27.91
CA CYS A 412 1.57 5.41 -28.11
C CYS A 412 0.81 4.50 -27.15
N TRP A 413 1.17 3.21 -27.10
CA TRP A 413 0.59 2.25 -26.19
C TRP A 413 0.81 2.64 -24.72
N SER A 414 2.06 2.92 -24.34
CA SER A 414 2.43 3.12 -22.94
C SER A 414 1.80 4.37 -22.34
N ARG A 415 1.64 5.44 -23.13
CA ARG A 415 0.93 6.66 -22.70
C ARG A 415 -0.53 6.36 -22.35
N GLY A 416 -1.23 5.62 -23.20
CA GLY A 416 -2.63 5.23 -22.95
C GLY A 416 -2.77 4.29 -21.75
N ALA A 417 -1.84 3.33 -21.63
CA ALA A 417 -1.81 2.39 -20.53
C ALA A 417 -1.51 3.06 -19.19
N LEU A 418 -0.49 3.94 -19.12
CA LEU A 418 -0.14 4.66 -17.90
C LEU A 418 -1.25 5.62 -17.45
N ALA A 419 -1.94 6.29 -18.39
CA ALA A 419 -3.12 7.09 -18.07
C ALA A 419 -4.22 6.25 -17.43
N CYS A 420 -4.53 5.07 -18.00
CA CYS A 420 -5.49 4.14 -17.42
C CYS A 420 -5.09 3.65 -16.02
N LEU A 421 -3.81 3.31 -15.80
CA LEU A 421 -3.32 2.84 -14.52
C LEU A 421 -3.29 3.94 -13.45
N SER A 422 -3.12 5.20 -13.86
CA SER A 422 -3.09 6.35 -12.94
C SER A 422 -4.48 6.88 -12.59
N GLU A 423 -5.42 6.82 -13.53
CA GLU A 423 -6.76 7.41 -13.40
C GLU A 423 -7.85 6.38 -13.08
N GLY A 424 -7.57 5.09 -13.26
CA GLY A 424 -8.52 3.99 -13.11
C GLY A 424 -8.57 3.42 -11.71
N THR A 425 -9.69 2.77 -11.40
CA THR A 425 -9.78 1.92 -10.21
C THR A 425 -9.23 0.54 -10.55
N LEU A 426 -8.20 0.10 -9.81
CA LEU A 426 -7.38 -1.06 -10.15
C LEU A 426 -7.73 -2.28 -9.29
N TRP A 427 -7.72 -3.49 -9.86
CA TRP A 427 -7.82 -4.73 -9.08
C TRP A 427 -7.02 -5.88 -9.70
N SER A 428 -6.51 -6.79 -8.87
CA SER A 428 -5.69 -7.94 -9.30
C SER A 428 -6.42 -9.29 -9.17
N GLU A 429 -7.10 -9.51 -8.04
CA GLU A 429 -7.72 -10.80 -7.70
C GLU A 429 -9.21 -10.80 -8.04
N THR A 430 -9.80 -11.92 -8.46
CA THR A 430 -11.25 -12.03 -8.68
C THR A 430 -11.73 -13.41 -8.24
N PRO A 431 -12.68 -13.52 -7.31
CA PRO A 431 -13.25 -14.81 -6.93
C PRO A 431 -13.88 -15.51 -8.14
N GLY A 432 -13.38 -16.69 -8.50
CA GLY A 432 -13.95 -17.51 -9.57
C GLY A 432 -13.41 -17.25 -10.98
N TRP A 433 -12.56 -16.23 -11.17
CA TRP A 433 -11.69 -16.12 -12.34
C TRP A 433 -10.23 -16.32 -11.91
N PRO A 434 -9.42 -17.10 -12.65
CA PRO A 434 -7.97 -17.13 -12.44
C PRO A 434 -7.43 -15.70 -12.49
N SER A 435 -6.74 -15.32 -11.43
CA SER A 435 -5.89 -14.13 -11.42
C SER A 435 -4.45 -14.60 -11.56
N ASP A 436 -3.65 -13.83 -12.30
CA ASP A 436 -2.21 -14.03 -12.31
C ASP A 436 -1.66 -13.39 -11.03
N PRO A 437 -1.17 -14.18 -10.05
CA PRO A 437 -0.67 -13.63 -8.79
C PRO A 437 0.55 -12.71 -9.00
N SER A 438 1.24 -12.82 -10.15
CA SER A 438 2.35 -11.95 -10.47
C SER A 438 1.93 -10.51 -10.80
N ALA A 439 0.66 -10.26 -11.15
CA ALA A 439 0.18 -8.92 -11.48
C ALA A 439 0.32 -7.94 -10.31
N GLY A 440 0.07 -8.40 -9.07
CA GLY A 440 0.27 -7.58 -7.87
C GLY A 440 1.74 -7.15 -7.70
N TRP A 441 2.67 -8.08 -7.93
CA TRP A 441 4.10 -7.81 -7.87
C TRP A 441 4.54 -6.83 -8.94
N PHE A 442 4.06 -7.00 -10.17
CA PHE A 442 4.42 -6.08 -11.23
C PHE A 442 3.90 -4.67 -11.00
N MET A 443 2.79 -4.54 -10.27
CA MET A 443 2.16 -3.26 -9.93
C MET A 443 2.93 -2.44 -8.89
N LEU A 444 3.81 -3.04 -8.07
CA LEU A 444 4.54 -2.32 -7.01
C LEU A 444 5.42 -1.17 -7.56
N PRO A 445 6.42 -1.43 -8.43
CA PRO A 445 7.24 -0.35 -8.99
C PRO A 445 6.45 0.65 -9.84
N ILE A 446 5.38 0.21 -10.50
CA ILE A 446 4.50 1.11 -11.27
C ILE A 446 3.76 2.06 -10.32
N SER A 447 3.27 1.56 -9.18
CA SER A 447 2.61 2.38 -8.16
C SER A 447 3.58 3.41 -7.58
N GLN A 448 4.85 3.06 -7.36
CA GLN A 448 5.87 4.03 -6.96
C GLN A 448 6.02 5.14 -7.99
N ALA A 449 6.12 4.80 -9.28
CA ALA A 449 6.28 5.80 -10.33
C ALA A 449 5.04 6.70 -10.50
N ILE A 450 3.83 6.14 -10.40
CA ILE A 450 2.59 6.92 -10.38
C ILE A 450 2.56 7.85 -9.17
N THR A 451 2.96 7.35 -7.99
CA THR A 451 3.02 8.16 -6.76
C THR A 451 4.03 9.29 -6.90
N ARG A 452 5.21 9.03 -7.48
CA ARG A 452 6.24 10.05 -7.72
C ARG A 452 5.74 11.14 -8.67
N ALA A 453 4.99 10.77 -9.70
CA ALA A 453 4.48 11.71 -10.70
C ALA A 453 3.25 12.50 -10.21
N GLY A 454 2.35 11.87 -9.43
CA GLY A 454 1.04 12.43 -9.08
C GLY A 454 0.83 12.72 -7.58
N GLY A 455 1.78 12.37 -6.71
CA GLY A 455 1.68 12.52 -5.26
C GLY A 455 0.65 11.59 -4.57
N ARG A 456 -0.02 10.71 -5.32
CA ARG A 456 -1.04 9.80 -4.81
C ARG A 456 -0.68 8.35 -5.10
N VAL A 457 -0.72 7.52 -4.06
CA VAL A 457 -0.63 6.07 -4.19
C VAL A 457 -1.93 5.54 -4.82
N PRO A 458 -1.86 4.79 -5.94
CA PRO A 458 -3.04 4.14 -6.50
C PRO A 458 -3.73 3.26 -5.47
N GLU A 459 -5.06 3.14 -5.54
CA GLU A 459 -5.78 2.21 -4.69
C GLU A 459 -5.95 0.89 -5.43
N LEU A 460 -5.50 -0.20 -4.78
CA LEU A 460 -5.74 -1.56 -5.25
C LEU A 460 -6.94 -2.16 -4.52
N PHE A 461 -7.80 -2.81 -5.29
CA PHE A 461 -8.99 -3.48 -4.78
C PHE A 461 -8.94 -4.98 -5.01
N ARG A 462 -9.71 -5.71 -4.21
CA ARG A 462 -10.13 -7.06 -4.55
C ARG A 462 -11.23 -6.96 -5.61
N GLY A 463 -11.09 -7.70 -6.69
CA GLY A 463 -12.05 -7.73 -7.78
C GLY A 463 -13.41 -8.29 -7.35
N PRO A 464 -14.47 -7.90 -8.07
CA PRO A 464 -15.85 -8.22 -7.73
C PRO A 464 -16.17 -9.69 -8.03
N ASP A 465 -17.20 -10.27 -7.39
CA ASP A 465 -17.77 -11.53 -7.91
C ASP A 465 -18.29 -11.28 -9.34
N PRO A 466 -18.04 -12.15 -10.34
CA PRO A 466 -18.50 -11.87 -11.69
C PRO A 466 -20.03 -11.73 -11.82
N LEU A 467 -20.83 -12.21 -10.86
CA LEU A 467 -22.26 -11.95 -10.81
C LEU A 467 -22.62 -10.47 -10.56
N GLU A 468 -21.71 -9.67 -10.00
CA GLU A 468 -21.90 -8.25 -9.73
C GLU A 468 -21.88 -7.40 -11.01
N PHE A 469 -21.37 -7.94 -12.13
CA PHE A 469 -21.47 -7.26 -13.43
C PHE A 469 -22.89 -7.24 -14.00
N TYR A 470 -23.77 -8.19 -13.64
CA TYR A 470 -25.14 -8.21 -14.19
C TYR A 470 -25.98 -7.00 -13.74
N PRO A 471 -26.02 -6.62 -12.45
CA PRO A 471 -26.67 -5.38 -12.03
C PRO A 471 -26.11 -4.13 -12.70
N LEU A 472 -24.81 -4.10 -13.04
CA LEU A 472 -24.18 -2.98 -13.75
C LEU A 472 -24.65 -2.89 -15.20
N MET A 473 -24.88 -4.04 -15.86
CA MET A 473 -25.36 -4.10 -17.25
C MET A 473 -26.87 -3.90 -17.37
N ALA A 474 -27.64 -4.24 -16.34
CA ALA A 474 -29.11 -4.24 -16.36
C ALA A 474 -29.69 -2.92 -16.89
N GLY A 475 -30.54 -3.02 -17.92
CA GLY A 475 -31.18 -1.89 -18.58
C GLY A 475 -30.26 -0.96 -19.37
N GLN A 476 -28.97 -1.29 -19.50
CA GLN A 476 -27.99 -0.49 -20.25
C GLN A 476 -27.84 -0.98 -21.69
N GLU A 477 -27.34 -0.08 -22.54
CA GLU A 477 -26.71 -0.46 -23.79
C GLU A 477 -25.21 -0.68 -23.53
N VAL A 478 -24.76 -1.90 -23.78
CA VAL A 478 -23.41 -2.40 -23.49
C VAL A 478 -22.68 -2.69 -24.80
N VAL A 479 -21.41 -2.31 -24.87
CA VAL A 479 -20.50 -2.74 -25.94
C VAL A 479 -19.47 -3.71 -25.38
N TYR A 480 -19.36 -4.88 -25.97
CA TYR A 480 -18.29 -5.84 -25.68
C TYR A 480 -17.25 -5.83 -26.80
N VAL A 481 -15.98 -5.61 -26.44
CA VAL A 481 -14.85 -5.67 -27.36
C VAL A 481 -13.95 -6.84 -26.96
N GLY A 482 -13.77 -7.83 -27.84
CA GLY A 482 -12.92 -8.96 -27.52
C GLY A 482 -12.88 -10.06 -28.59
N PRO A 483 -12.11 -11.14 -28.37
CA PRO A 483 -11.80 -12.11 -29.40
C PRO A 483 -12.96 -13.06 -29.75
N LEU A 484 -14.00 -13.13 -28.91
CA LEU A 484 -15.21 -13.94 -29.15
C LEU A 484 -16.44 -13.07 -29.42
N ALA A 485 -16.26 -11.84 -29.89
CA ALA A 485 -17.33 -10.86 -30.13
C ALA A 485 -18.54 -11.46 -30.88
N GLU A 486 -18.31 -12.09 -32.04
CA GLU A 486 -19.38 -12.67 -32.86
C GLU A 486 -20.14 -13.81 -32.18
N ALA A 487 -19.44 -14.59 -31.35
CA ALA A 487 -20.06 -15.69 -30.63
C ALA A 487 -20.91 -15.19 -29.47
N VAL A 488 -20.37 -14.23 -28.72
CA VAL A 488 -21.08 -13.55 -27.64
C VAL A 488 -22.32 -12.85 -28.17
N GLU A 489 -22.21 -12.12 -29.28
CA GLU A 489 -23.36 -11.43 -29.88
C GLU A 489 -24.46 -12.39 -30.33
N ARG A 490 -24.09 -13.48 -31.04
CA ARG A 490 -25.06 -14.51 -31.46
C ARG A 490 -25.74 -15.19 -30.28
N HIS A 491 -24.97 -15.49 -29.22
CA HIS A 491 -25.51 -16.15 -28.02
C HIS A 491 -26.42 -15.23 -27.21
N HIS A 492 -26.11 -13.94 -27.17
CA HIS A 492 -26.98 -12.94 -26.56
C HIS A 492 -28.30 -12.79 -27.34
N HIS A 493 -28.23 -12.70 -28.68
CA HIS A 493 -29.42 -12.60 -29.53
C HIS A 493 -30.36 -13.81 -29.46
N SER A 494 -29.87 -15.00 -29.06
CA SER A 494 -30.75 -16.16 -28.83
C SER A 494 -31.51 -16.09 -27.50
N GLY A 495 -31.24 -15.11 -26.64
CA GLY A 495 -31.81 -14.98 -25.30
C GLY A 495 -31.18 -15.91 -24.26
N SER A 496 -30.20 -16.72 -24.64
CA SER A 496 -29.56 -17.70 -23.75
C SER A 496 -28.73 -17.02 -22.65
N SER A 497 -28.12 -15.86 -22.93
CA SER A 497 -27.36 -15.09 -21.95
C SER A 497 -28.16 -14.63 -20.73
N PHE A 498 -29.50 -14.67 -20.79
CA PHE A 498 -30.38 -14.30 -19.66
C PHE A 498 -30.77 -15.51 -18.78
N GLN A 499 -30.37 -16.71 -19.18
CA GLN A 499 -30.78 -17.99 -18.59
C GLN A 499 -29.56 -18.86 -18.22
N LEU A 500 -28.41 -18.23 -17.94
CA LEU A 500 -27.16 -18.94 -17.71
C LEU A 500 -27.16 -19.81 -16.45
N PHE A 501 -27.98 -19.49 -15.45
CA PHE A 501 -27.95 -20.10 -14.12
C PHE A 501 -29.31 -20.68 -13.71
N HIS A 502 -29.29 -21.75 -12.92
CA HIS A 502 -30.51 -22.38 -12.39
C HIS A 502 -31.23 -21.49 -11.38
N ASP A 503 -30.46 -20.82 -10.53
CA ASP A 503 -30.88 -20.12 -9.31
C ASP A 503 -30.92 -18.60 -9.45
N ARG A 504 -30.58 -18.05 -10.63
CA ARG A 504 -30.47 -16.61 -10.84
C ARG A 504 -31.03 -16.18 -12.18
N HIS A 505 -31.88 -15.16 -12.14
CA HIS A 505 -32.30 -14.42 -13.30
C HIS A 505 -31.30 -13.29 -13.59
N ILE A 506 -30.98 -13.08 -14.85
CA ILE A 506 -30.17 -11.95 -15.31
C ILE A 506 -31.11 -10.96 -15.97
N ASP A 507 -31.17 -9.74 -15.43
CA ASP A 507 -32.03 -8.70 -15.97
C ASP A 507 -31.62 -8.31 -17.40
N PRO A 508 -32.58 -7.97 -18.29
CA PRO A 508 -32.28 -7.65 -19.68
C PRO A 508 -31.35 -6.43 -19.84
N PHE A 509 -30.49 -6.49 -20.85
CA PHE A 509 -29.63 -5.39 -21.31
C PHE A 509 -29.41 -5.51 -22.82
N GLY A 510 -29.07 -4.40 -23.49
CA GLY A 510 -28.70 -4.41 -24.89
C GLY A 510 -27.21 -4.69 -25.05
N LEU A 511 -26.84 -5.59 -25.98
CA LEU A 511 -25.44 -5.91 -26.27
C LEU A 511 -25.11 -5.71 -27.74
N ARG A 512 -23.98 -5.07 -28.00
CA ARG A 512 -23.33 -5.04 -29.31
C ARG A 512 -21.89 -5.44 -29.15
N CYS A 513 -21.34 -6.15 -30.12
CA CYS A 513 -19.98 -6.65 -30.02
C CYS A 513 -19.09 -6.09 -31.13
N LEU A 514 -17.83 -5.84 -30.78
CA LEU A 514 -16.77 -5.45 -31.70
C LEU A 514 -15.63 -6.48 -31.61
N PRO A 515 -15.26 -7.17 -32.69
CA PRO A 515 -14.10 -8.06 -32.66
C PRO A 515 -12.82 -7.26 -32.42
N MET A 516 -11.92 -7.79 -31.58
CA MET A 516 -10.57 -7.25 -31.51
C MET A 516 -9.77 -7.60 -32.78
N PRO A 517 -8.75 -6.81 -33.15
CA PRO A 517 -7.83 -7.15 -34.22
C PRO A 517 -7.18 -8.51 -33.99
N ARG A 518 -7.08 -9.33 -35.04
CA ARG A 518 -6.35 -10.60 -35.00
C ARG A 518 -4.84 -10.34 -35.09
N SER A 519 -4.24 -9.87 -33.99
CA SER A 519 -2.87 -9.36 -33.98
C SER A 519 -1.91 -10.15 -33.09
N LEU A 520 -2.31 -11.34 -32.62
CA LEU A 520 -1.40 -12.26 -31.96
C LEU A 520 -0.32 -12.71 -32.96
N HIS A 521 0.93 -12.76 -32.52
CA HIS A 521 2.04 -13.21 -33.35
C HIS A 521 1.69 -14.53 -34.10
N PRO A 522 1.95 -14.63 -35.42
CA PRO A 522 2.67 -13.67 -36.27
C PRO A 522 1.77 -12.66 -36.99
N GLN A 523 0.47 -12.62 -36.69
CA GLN A 523 -0.52 -11.86 -37.45
C GLN A 523 -0.39 -10.35 -37.21
N ARG A 524 -0.50 -9.56 -38.29
CA ARG A 524 -0.46 -8.10 -38.28
C ARG A 524 -1.55 -7.59 -39.24
N PRO A 525 -2.79 -7.44 -38.76
CA PRO A 525 -3.93 -7.15 -39.63
C PRO A 525 -3.83 -5.77 -40.29
N HIS A 526 -3.10 -4.84 -39.66
CA HIS A 526 -2.75 -3.53 -40.20
C HIS A 526 -1.22 -3.33 -40.17
N GLY A 527 -0.74 -2.15 -40.57
CA GLY A 527 0.69 -1.83 -40.62
C GLY A 527 1.32 -1.61 -39.25
N SER A 528 0.54 -1.16 -38.26
CA SER A 528 1.01 -0.89 -36.90
C SER A 528 -0.09 -1.02 -35.82
N PHE A 529 0.33 -0.98 -34.55
CA PHE A 529 -0.55 -0.93 -33.39
C PHE A 529 -1.54 0.25 -33.47
N GLU A 530 -1.05 1.44 -33.80
CA GLU A 530 -1.82 2.68 -33.87
C GLU A 530 -2.88 2.62 -34.97
N GLU A 531 -2.54 2.07 -36.13
CA GLU A 531 -3.51 1.86 -37.22
C GLU A 531 -4.63 0.91 -36.78
N SER A 532 -4.29 -0.20 -36.12
CA SER A 532 -5.29 -1.10 -35.53
C SER A 532 -6.16 -0.41 -34.48
N LEU A 533 -5.56 0.41 -33.61
CA LEU A 533 -6.28 1.13 -32.56
C LEU A 533 -7.24 2.16 -33.17
N GLU A 534 -6.82 2.88 -34.21
CA GLU A 534 -7.66 3.87 -34.89
C GLU A 534 -8.87 3.21 -35.56
N VAL A 535 -8.67 2.08 -36.26
CA VAL A 535 -9.78 1.30 -36.84
C VAL A 535 -10.78 0.86 -35.77
N MET A 536 -10.30 0.44 -34.59
CA MET A 536 -11.20 0.10 -33.48
C MET A 536 -11.96 1.33 -32.97
N LEU A 537 -11.32 2.49 -32.87
CA LEU A 537 -11.94 3.73 -32.41
C LEU A 537 -13.00 4.24 -33.40
N GLU A 538 -12.74 4.14 -34.70
CA GLU A 538 -13.71 4.45 -35.76
C GLU A 538 -14.95 3.55 -35.65
N GLU A 539 -14.78 2.25 -35.43
CA GLU A 539 -15.92 1.33 -35.27
C GLU A 539 -16.71 1.61 -33.97
N VAL A 540 -16.03 1.94 -32.87
CA VAL A 540 -16.71 2.37 -31.64
C VAL A 540 -17.50 3.67 -31.86
N GLU A 541 -16.95 4.62 -32.61
CA GLU A 541 -17.65 5.84 -33.00
C GLU A 541 -18.92 5.54 -33.80
N ARG A 542 -18.83 4.66 -34.80
CA ARG A 542 -20.00 4.23 -35.60
C ARG A 542 -21.07 3.57 -34.73
N LEU A 543 -20.67 2.73 -33.78
CA LEU A 543 -21.60 2.15 -32.81
C LEU A 543 -22.26 3.24 -31.97
N HIS A 544 -21.50 4.21 -31.44
CA HIS A 544 -22.03 5.28 -30.61
C HIS A 544 -23.01 6.18 -31.39
N GLN A 545 -22.67 6.55 -32.61
CA GLN A 545 -23.52 7.35 -33.51
C GLN A 545 -24.84 6.63 -33.85
N LYS A 546 -24.79 5.31 -34.06
CA LYS A 546 -26.01 4.51 -34.33
C LYS A 546 -26.92 4.45 -33.11
N ARG A 547 -26.35 4.24 -31.93
CA ARG A 547 -27.06 4.21 -30.65
C ARG A 547 -26.07 4.46 -29.51
N PRO A 548 -26.27 5.48 -28.67
CA PRO A 548 -25.41 5.69 -27.50
C PRO A 548 -25.40 4.48 -26.57
N PHE A 549 -24.25 4.21 -25.97
CA PHE A 549 -24.05 3.17 -24.95
C PHE A 549 -23.49 3.83 -23.68
N ALA A 550 -23.73 3.20 -22.54
CA ALA A 550 -23.27 3.71 -21.24
C ALA A 550 -22.08 2.92 -20.68
N LEU A 551 -21.89 1.69 -21.15
CA LEU A 551 -20.92 0.74 -20.63
C LEU A 551 -20.14 0.05 -21.76
N VAL A 552 -18.82 -0.02 -21.61
CA VAL A 552 -17.95 -0.78 -22.52
C VAL A 552 -17.10 -1.76 -21.73
N LEU A 553 -17.17 -3.05 -22.11
CA LEU A 553 -16.32 -4.11 -21.60
C LEU A 553 -15.25 -4.42 -22.64
N VAL A 554 -13.97 -4.23 -22.30
CA VAL A 554 -12.86 -4.36 -23.25
C VAL A 554 -11.90 -5.45 -22.80
N ALA A 555 -11.88 -6.56 -23.53
CA ALA A 555 -10.90 -7.64 -23.43
C ALA A 555 -10.17 -7.80 -24.76
N ALA A 556 -9.41 -6.77 -25.13
CA ALA A 556 -8.76 -6.64 -26.44
C ALA A 556 -7.23 -6.71 -26.36
N GLY A 557 -6.69 -7.47 -25.41
CA GLY A 557 -5.25 -7.60 -25.18
C GLY A 557 -4.55 -6.24 -25.09
N ALA A 558 -3.49 -6.04 -25.88
CA ALA A 558 -2.68 -4.82 -25.91
C ALA A 558 -3.48 -3.54 -26.18
N TYR A 559 -4.65 -3.64 -26.81
CA TYR A 559 -5.49 -2.50 -27.13
C TYR A 559 -6.40 -2.09 -25.96
N ARG A 560 -6.57 -2.94 -24.94
CA ARG A 560 -7.64 -2.73 -23.95
C ARG A 560 -7.49 -1.44 -23.16
N LEU A 561 -6.27 -1.10 -22.71
CA LEU A 561 -6.05 0.10 -21.91
C LEU A 561 -6.12 1.37 -22.76
N PRO A 562 -5.39 1.50 -23.89
CA PRO A 562 -5.49 2.70 -24.71
C PRO A 562 -6.90 2.93 -25.29
N LEU A 563 -7.60 1.85 -25.65
CA LEU A 563 -8.98 1.93 -26.13
C LEU A 563 -9.93 2.42 -25.03
N CYS A 564 -9.85 1.87 -23.82
CA CYS A 564 -10.66 2.36 -22.69
C CYS A 564 -10.42 3.84 -22.41
N GLN A 565 -9.16 4.29 -22.43
CA GLN A 565 -8.83 5.69 -22.18
C GLN A 565 -9.46 6.61 -23.25
N GLU A 566 -9.30 6.26 -24.53
CA GLU A 566 -9.82 7.08 -25.62
C GLU A 566 -11.34 7.08 -25.68
N ILE A 567 -12.00 5.94 -25.47
CA ILE A 567 -13.46 5.86 -25.42
C ILE A 567 -14.01 6.72 -24.28
N ARG A 568 -13.44 6.60 -23.08
CA ARG A 568 -13.85 7.39 -21.91
C ARG A 568 -13.67 8.88 -22.18
N ARG A 569 -12.52 9.27 -22.74
CA ARG A 569 -12.19 10.67 -23.04
C ARG A 569 -13.15 11.27 -24.07
N ARG A 570 -13.53 10.52 -25.12
CA ARG A 570 -14.39 11.00 -26.21
C ARG A 570 -15.88 11.00 -25.84
N TYR A 571 -16.35 10.01 -25.09
CA TYR A 571 -17.78 9.77 -24.89
C TYR A 571 -18.26 9.85 -23.43
N GLY A 572 -17.36 9.93 -22.46
CA GLY A 572 -17.72 10.00 -21.04
C GLY A 572 -18.42 8.74 -20.50
N VAL A 573 -18.28 7.60 -21.19
CA VAL A 573 -18.89 6.33 -20.82
C VAL A 573 -18.06 5.57 -19.80
N THR A 574 -18.69 4.64 -19.08
CA THR A 574 -17.99 3.74 -18.16
C THR A 574 -17.23 2.67 -18.95
N CYS A 575 -15.92 2.55 -18.69
CA CYS A 575 -15.04 1.59 -19.37
C CYS A 575 -14.45 0.58 -18.39
N LEU A 576 -14.56 -0.71 -18.73
CA LEU A 576 -14.01 -1.83 -17.96
C LEU A 576 -12.95 -2.52 -18.83
N ALA A 577 -11.68 -2.31 -18.52
CA ALA A 577 -10.57 -3.05 -19.10
C ALA A 577 -10.44 -4.39 -18.36
N LEU A 578 -10.90 -5.47 -18.99
CA LEU A 578 -11.03 -6.80 -18.40
C LEU A 578 -10.09 -7.80 -19.05
N GLY A 579 -9.78 -8.87 -18.33
CA GLY A 579 -9.00 -9.98 -18.82
C GLY A 579 -9.74 -10.84 -19.85
N ALA A 580 -9.04 -11.82 -20.40
CA ALA A 580 -9.51 -12.61 -21.53
C ALA A 580 -10.79 -13.42 -21.28
N GLN A 581 -11.26 -13.58 -20.03
CA GLN A 581 -12.38 -14.45 -19.66
C GLN A 581 -13.74 -13.75 -19.56
N VAL A 582 -13.80 -12.44 -19.82
CA VAL A 582 -15.06 -11.67 -19.71
C VAL A 582 -16.19 -12.23 -20.58
N HIS A 583 -15.89 -12.95 -21.68
CA HIS A 583 -16.91 -13.60 -22.51
C HIS A 583 -17.76 -14.62 -21.74
N GLN A 584 -17.25 -15.15 -20.62
CA GLN A 584 -18.00 -16.05 -19.73
C GLN A 584 -19.19 -15.37 -19.06
N LEU A 585 -19.19 -14.03 -18.92
CA LEU A 585 -20.37 -13.29 -18.46
C LEU A 585 -21.58 -13.47 -19.40
N PHE A 586 -21.33 -13.85 -20.65
CA PHE A 586 -22.34 -14.02 -21.68
C PHE A 586 -22.61 -15.50 -22.03
N GLY A 587 -22.15 -16.45 -21.21
CA GLY A 587 -22.40 -17.88 -21.45
C GLY A 587 -21.56 -18.49 -22.57
N VAL A 588 -20.49 -17.82 -22.98
CA VAL A 588 -19.53 -18.36 -23.95
C VAL A 588 -18.26 -18.72 -23.21
N GLU A 589 -17.59 -19.82 -23.57
CA GLU A 589 -16.31 -20.23 -22.99
C GLU A 589 -15.38 -20.81 -24.06
N ARG A 590 -14.07 -20.73 -23.85
CA ARG A 590 -13.11 -21.45 -24.70
C ARG A 590 -12.83 -22.82 -24.12
N ALA A 591 -12.62 -23.80 -24.99
CA ALA A 591 -12.17 -25.12 -24.56
C ALA A 591 -10.90 -25.02 -23.71
N GLY A 592 -10.92 -25.63 -22.51
CA GLY A 592 -9.81 -25.64 -21.57
C GLY A 592 -9.77 -24.46 -20.59
N GLU A 593 -10.63 -23.45 -20.73
CA GLU A 593 -10.77 -22.42 -19.69
C GLU A 593 -11.45 -22.99 -18.45
N PRO A 594 -11.04 -22.55 -17.24
CA PRO A 594 -11.71 -22.95 -16.01
C PRO A 594 -13.14 -22.43 -16.00
N SER A 595 -14.08 -23.33 -15.72
CA SER A 595 -15.50 -23.03 -15.67
C SER A 595 -15.88 -22.39 -14.32
N TRP A 596 -16.15 -21.09 -14.34
CA TRP A 596 -16.77 -20.39 -13.21
C TRP A 596 -18.18 -20.89 -12.89
N ARG A 597 -18.46 -21.20 -11.61
CA ARG A 597 -19.78 -21.64 -11.10
C ARG A 597 -20.40 -22.84 -11.82
N ALA A 598 -19.58 -23.81 -12.25
CA ALA A 598 -20.02 -24.97 -13.05
C ALA A 598 -21.29 -25.68 -12.52
N LEU A 599 -21.45 -25.79 -11.19
CA LEU A 599 -22.61 -26.45 -10.57
C LEU A 599 -23.92 -25.65 -10.64
N GLN A 600 -23.87 -24.34 -10.87
CA GLN A 600 -25.04 -23.46 -10.95
C GLN A 600 -25.46 -23.18 -12.39
N ARG A 601 -24.65 -23.56 -13.37
CA ARG A 601 -24.88 -23.33 -14.80
C ARG A 601 -26.01 -24.20 -15.32
N ARG A 602 -26.80 -23.66 -16.26
CA ARG A 602 -27.70 -24.42 -17.13
C ARG A 602 -26.95 -24.84 -18.40
N PRO A 603 -26.47 -26.08 -18.54
CA PRO A 603 -25.53 -26.45 -19.61
C PRO A 603 -26.02 -26.12 -21.02
N GLU A 604 -27.32 -26.19 -21.27
CA GLU A 604 -27.98 -25.85 -22.54
C GLU A 604 -27.86 -24.37 -22.94
N HIS A 605 -27.57 -23.49 -21.98
CA HIS A 605 -27.37 -22.06 -22.19
C HIS A 605 -25.90 -21.67 -22.14
N TRP A 606 -24.97 -22.62 -22.12
CA TRP A 606 -23.54 -22.35 -22.23
C TRP A 606 -23.00 -22.88 -23.55
N ARG A 607 -22.09 -22.13 -24.17
CA ARG A 607 -21.48 -22.48 -25.44
C ARG A 607 -19.97 -22.55 -25.30
N SER A 608 -19.44 -23.75 -25.43
CA SER A 608 -18.01 -23.97 -25.60
C SER A 608 -17.61 -23.72 -27.06
N ILE A 609 -16.54 -22.98 -27.27
CA ILE A 609 -15.96 -22.67 -28.57
C ILE A 609 -14.55 -23.24 -28.62
N ASP A 610 -14.28 -24.00 -29.67
CA ASP A 610 -12.95 -24.46 -29.97
C ASP A 610 -12.14 -23.29 -30.54
N PRO A 611 -11.01 -22.90 -29.92
CA PRO A 611 -10.17 -21.81 -30.42
C PRO A 611 -9.53 -22.10 -31.79
N SER A 612 -9.58 -23.34 -32.29
CA SER A 612 -9.07 -23.73 -33.61
C SER A 612 -10.04 -23.46 -34.78
N GLY A 613 -11.29 -23.06 -34.50
CA GLY A 613 -12.38 -22.90 -35.47
C GLY A 613 -12.52 -21.54 -36.14
#